data_AF-A0A126T1T5-F1
#
_entry.id   AF-A0A126T1T5-F1
#
_cell.length_a   1.000
_cell.length_b   1.000
_cell.length_c   1.000
_cell.angle_alpha   90.00
_cell.angle_beta   90.00
_cell.angle_gamma   90.00
#
_symmetry.space_group_name_H-M   'P 1'
#
loop_
_entity.id
_entity.type
_entity.pdbx_description
1 polymer ?
#
loop_
_entity_poly.entity_id
_entity_poly.type
_entity_poly.pdbx_seq_one_letter_code
_entity_poly.pdbx_strand_id
1 'polypeptide(L)'
;METSKPETPDPGVFLVKGDTVSIPSFSVSIDEEGKMNADPVILKTGIEMTPYWLNIAYKHLISTEVTHKKLMLVKAEENNRLIGECLKKEYSSGMQAIMASGIAIDAYYASVKEHVKIPKDQVDAWQKKAPPGISRLQKYFELGSICLRPTSKA
;
A
#
# COMPACT_ATOMS: atom_id res chain seq x y z
N MET A 1 -42.89 14.23 4.11
CA MET A 1 -41.48 14.50 3.76
C MET A 1 -40.71 14.55 5.05
N GLU A 2 -40.16 13.41 5.48
CA GLU A 2 -39.26 13.38 6.63
C GLU A 2 -37.91 13.95 6.19
N THR A 3 -37.50 15.01 6.86
CA THR A 3 -36.18 15.61 6.71
C THR A 3 -35.17 14.75 7.47
N SER A 4 -34.43 13.91 6.75
CA SER A 4 -33.32 13.15 7.35
C SER A 4 -32.26 14.13 7.88
N LYS A 5 -32.05 14.13 9.19
CA LYS A 5 -30.91 14.85 9.82
C LYS A 5 -29.60 14.32 9.22
N PRO A 6 -28.59 15.19 9.01
CA PRO A 6 -27.26 14.72 8.62
C PRO A 6 -26.71 13.85 9.74
N GLU A 7 -26.44 12.58 9.43
CA GLU A 7 -25.77 11.66 10.34
C GLU A 7 -24.34 12.14 10.54
N THR A 8 -24.09 12.79 11.69
CA THR A 8 -22.72 13.01 12.15
C THR A 8 -22.18 11.67 12.64
N PRO A 9 -21.01 11.21 12.14
CA PRO A 9 -20.42 9.97 12.62
C PRO A 9 -20.21 10.03 14.14
N ASP A 10 -20.42 8.90 14.81
CA ASP A 10 -20.26 8.81 16.26
C ASP A 10 -18.86 9.28 16.69
N PRO A 11 -18.75 10.05 17.78
CA PRO A 11 -17.46 10.55 18.24
C PRO A 11 -16.57 9.39 18.70
N GLY A 12 -15.33 9.32 18.18
CA GLY A 12 -14.35 8.31 18.59
C GLY A 12 -13.28 8.02 17.54
N VAL A 13 -12.41 7.04 17.86
CA VAL A 13 -11.43 6.47 16.93
C VAL A 13 -11.93 5.09 16.52
N PHE A 14 -12.17 4.90 15.23
CA PHE A 14 -12.56 3.61 14.66
C PHE A 14 -11.31 2.84 14.26
N LEU A 15 -11.22 1.60 14.73
CA LEU A 15 -10.14 0.68 14.40
C LEU A 15 -10.70 -0.44 13.55
N VAL A 16 -10.01 -0.76 12.47
CA VAL A 16 -10.33 -1.91 11.63
C VAL A 16 -9.41 -3.08 11.94
N LYS A 17 -9.84 -4.27 11.56
CA LYS A 17 -9.03 -5.48 11.71
C LYS A 17 -7.70 -5.30 10.99
N GLY A 18 -6.60 -5.43 11.73
CA GLY A 18 -5.24 -5.26 11.21
C GLY A 18 -4.57 -3.95 11.64
N ASP A 19 -5.33 -3.02 12.23
CA ASP A 19 -4.76 -1.78 12.77
C ASP A 19 -3.91 -2.07 14.02
N THR A 20 -2.77 -1.42 14.08
CA THR A 20 -1.92 -1.36 15.28
C THR A 20 -2.21 -0.07 16.01
N VAL A 21 -2.38 -0.14 17.33
CA VAL A 21 -2.56 1.04 18.18
C VAL A 21 -1.45 1.11 19.20
N SER A 22 -0.86 2.30 19.34
CA SER A 22 0.15 2.60 20.34
C SER A 22 -0.28 3.81 21.15
N ILE A 23 -0.22 3.67 22.47
CA ILE A 23 -0.37 4.76 23.43
C ILE A 23 1.03 4.99 24.03
N PRO A 24 1.83 5.93 23.48
CA PRO A 24 3.22 6.10 23.89
C PRO A 24 3.36 6.66 25.32
N SER A 25 2.38 7.42 25.78
CA SER A 25 2.35 7.99 27.13
C SER A 25 0.90 8.17 27.58
N PHE A 26 0.60 7.71 28.78
CA PHE A 26 -0.68 7.94 29.46
C PHE A 26 -0.42 8.02 30.96
N SER A 27 -0.92 9.07 31.60
CA SER A 27 -0.81 9.24 33.04
C SER A 27 -2.14 9.76 33.60
N VAL A 28 -2.51 9.23 34.75
CA VAL A 28 -3.63 9.72 35.57
C VAL A 28 -3.10 9.84 36.99
N SER A 29 -3.23 11.01 37.58
CA SER A 29 -2.84 11.31 38.95
C SER A 29 -4.00 11.95 39.71
N ILE A 30 -3.94 11.85 41.03
CA ILE A 30 -4.88 12.48 41.95
C ILE A 30 -4.03 13.35 42.87
N ASP A 31 -4.34 14.64 42.96
CA ASP A 31 -3.64 15.56 43.85
C ASP A 31 -4.11 15.43 45.31
N GLU A 32 -3.46 16.17 46.22
CA GLU A 32 -3.74 16.12 47.66
C GLU A 32 -5.15 16.63 47.99
N GLU A 33 -5.75 17.43 47.11
CA GLU A 33 -7.13 17.90 47.19
C GLU A 33 -8.15 16.89 46.62
N GLY A 34 -7.70 15.75 46.11
CA GLY A 34 -8.55 14.71 45.52
C GLY A 34 -9.02 15.03 44.10
N LYS A 35 -8.43 16.04 43.44
CA LYS A 35 -8.72 16.39 42.06
C LYS A 35 -7.87 15.55 41.11
N MET A 36 -8.53 15.05 40.07
CA MET A 36 -7.93 14.17 39.07
C MET A 36 -7.26 15.01 37.99
N ASN A 37 -5.99 14.72 37.72
CA ASN A 37 -5.23 15.28 36.62
C ASN A 37 -4.87 14.14 35.65
N ALA A 38 -5.11 14.33 34.36
CA ALA A 38 -4.79 13.34 33.33
C ALA A 38 -4.13 14.04 32.14
N ASP A 39 -3.05 13.43 31.64
CA ASP A 39 -2.39 13.93 30.44
C ASP A 39 -3.25 13.65 29.19
N PRO A 40 -3.18 14.52 28.15
CA PRO A 40 -3.84 14.25 26.88
C PRO A 40 -3.38 12.91 26.28
N VAL A 41 -4.32 12.00 26.01
CA VAL A 41 -4.04 10.72 25.38
C VAL A 41 -3.72 10.93 23.90
N ILE A 42 -2.46 10.72 23.50
CA ILE A 42 -2.07 10.71 22.10
C ILE A 42 -2.15 9.27 21.58
N LEU A 43 -3.17 8.97 20.79
CA LEU A 43 -3.29 7.68 20.10
C LEU A 43 -2.48 7.73 18.79
N LYS A 44 -1.55 6.79 18.63
CA LYS A 44 -0.91 6.51 17.33
C LYS A 44 -1.55 5.28 16.73
N THR A 45 -2.05 5.39 15.52
CA THR A 45 -2.59 4.27 14.75
C THR A 45 -1.69 3.97 13.55
N GLY A 46 -1.44 2.70 13.29
CA GLY A 46 -0.75 2.20 12.12
C GLY A 46 -1.66 1.26 11.37
N ILE A 47 -1.90 1.52 10.08
CA ILE A 47 -2.70 0.66 9.22
C ILE A 47 -1.75 -0.12 8.32
N GLU A 48 -1.92 -1.43 8.27
CA GLU A 48 -1.18 -2.29 7.38
C GLU A 48 -1.76 -2.17 5.96
N MET A 49 -1.12 -1.35 5.13
CA MET A 49 -1.67 -0.92 3.83
C MET A 49 -1.42 -1.91 2.68
N THR A 50 -0.50 -2.87 2.84
CA THR A 50 -0.13 -3.83 1.78
C THR A 50 -1.32 -4.59 1.19
N PRO A 51 -2.21 -5.24 1.97
CA PRO A 51 -3.29 -6.07 1.45
C PRO A 51 -4.34 -5.23 0.72
N TYR A 52 -4.54 -3.98 1.16
CA TYR A 52 -5.44 -3.05 0.48
C TYR A 52 -4.91 -2.73 -0.92
N TRP A 53 -3.63 -2.40 -1.04
CA TRP A 53 -3.00 -2.12 -2.32
C TRP A 53 -2.88 -3.35 -3.22
N LEU A 54 -2.58 -4.53 -2.66
CA LEU A 54 -2.60 -5.80 -3.39
C LEU A 54 -4.00 -6.12 -3.93
N ASN A 55 -5.04 -5.91 -3.14
CA ASN A 55 -6.42 -6.13 -3.56
C ASN A 55 -6.81 -5.17 -4.70
N ILE A 56 -6.41 -3.90 -4.61
CA ILE A 56 -6.61 -2.93 -5.69
C ILE A 56 -5.89 -3.39 -6.96
N ALA A 57 -4.62 -3.78 -6.85
CA ALA A 57 -3.84 -4.28 -7.97
C ALA A 57 -4.50 -5.48 -8.64
N TYR A 58 -4.93 -6.46 -7.85
CA TYR A 58 -5.61 -7.66 -8.33
C TYR A 58 -6.92 -7.35 -9.06
N LYS A 59 -7.77 -6.48 -8.49
CA LYS A 59 -9.02 -6.06 -9.13
C LYS A 59 -8.77 -5.39 -10.48
N HIS A 60 -7.75 -4.54 -10.58
CA HIS A 60 -7.39 -3.88 -11.82
C HIS A 60 -6.76 -4.83 -12.85
N LEU A 61 -6.01 -5.83 -12.40
CA LEU A 61 -5.51 -6.90 -13.27
C LEU A 61 -6.66 -7.68 -13.91
N ILE A 62 -7.63 -8.13 -13.11
CA ILE A 62 -8.83 -8.81 -13.64
C ILE A 62 -9.57 -7.91 -14.63
N SER A 63 -9.74 -6.63 -14.31
CA SER A 63 -10.40 -5.66 -15.20
C SER A 63 -9.65 -5.51 -16.53
N THR A 64 -8.32 -5.55 -16.50
CA THR A 64 -7.45 -5.52 -17.69
C THR A 64 -7.69 -6.75 -18.54
N GLU A 65 -7.65 -7.96 -17.96
CA GLU A 65 -7.89 -9.22 -18.67
C GLU A 65 -9.28 -9.30 -19.29
N VAL A 66 -10.32 -8.88 -18.55
CA VAL A 66 -11.70 -8.83 -19.07
C VAL A 66 -11.80 -7.86 -20.24
N THR A 67 -11.15 -6.70 -20.15
CA THR A 67 -11.16 -5.70 -21.22
C THR A 67 -10.37 -6.18 -22.44
N HIS A 68 -9.25 -6.86 -22.23
CA HIS A 68 -8.47 -7.48 -23.30
C HIS A 68 -9.29 -8.50 -24.09
N LYS A 69 -10.02 -9.39 -23.39
CA LYS A 69 -10.93 -10.34 -24.05
C LYS A 69 -11.98 -9.64 -24.90
N LYS A 70 -12.58 -8.56 -24.40
CA LYS A 70 -13.54 -7.74 -25.15
C LYS A 70 -12.89 -7.06 -26.36
N LEU A 71 -11.68 -6.55 -26.21
CA LEU A 71 -10.92 -5.95 -27.31
C LEU A 71 -10.72 -6.96 -28.45
N MET A 72 -10.38 -8.22 -28.14
CA MET A 72 -10.19 -9.24 -29.17
C MET A 72 -11.48 -9.54 -29.95
N LEU A 73 -12.63 -9.56 -29.27
CA LEU A 73 -13.94 -9.73 -29.93
C LEU A 73 -14.27 -8.55 -30.85
N VAL A 74 -14.12 -7.33 -30.34
CA VAL A 74 -14.42 -6.10 -31.09
C VAL A 74 -13.46 -5.90 -32.26
N LYS A 75 -12.20 -6.34 -32.14
CA LYS A 75 -11.24 -6.33 -33.25
C LYS A 75 -11.70 -7.20 -34.42
N ALA A 76 -12.37 -8.33 -34.15
CA ALA A 76 -12.90 -9.19 -35.21
C ALA A 76 -14.08 -8.55 -35.96
N GLU A 77 -14.76 -7.59 -35.34
CA GLU A 77 -15.87 -6.82 -35.92
C GLU A 77 -15.39 -5.56 -36.67
N GLU A 78 -14.07 -5.29 -36.69
CA GLU A 78 -13.44 -4.12 -37.33
C GLU A 78 -14.01 -2.74 -36.92
N ASN A 79 -14.65 -2.66 -35.75
CA ASN A 79 -15.25 -1.43 -35.26
C ASN A 79 -14.21 -0.53 -34.56
N ASN A 80 -13.53 0.31 -35.34
CA ASN A 80 -12.45 1.19 -34.86
C ASN A 80 -12.80 2.05 -33.64
N ARG A 81 -14.05 2.50 -33.50
CA ARG A 81 -14.48 3.30 -32.34
C ARG A 81 -14.43 2.47 -31.06
N LEU A 82 -15.03 1.29 -31.09
CA LEU A 82 -15.08 0.39 -29.93
C LEU A 82 -13.71 -0.20 -29.60
N ILE A 83 -12.87 -0.43 -30.62
CA ILE A 83 -11.45 -0.81 -30.43
C ILE A 83 -10.74 0.27 -29.60
N GLY A 84 -10.89 1.54 -29.96
CA GLY A 84 -10.28 2.66 -29.25
C GLY A 84 -10.75 2.78 -27.79
N GLU A 85 -12.04 2.57 -27.54
CA GLU A 85 -12.60 2.58 -26.18
C GLU A 85 -12.07 1.41 -25.34
N CYS A 86 -12.02 0.20 -25.90
CA CYS A 86 -11.47 -0.98 -25.22
C CYS A 86 -9.99 -0.81 -24.90
N LEU A 87 -9.19 -0.31 -25.84
CA LEU A 87 -7.77 -0.03 -25.61
C LEU A 87 -7.56 0.97 -24.47
N LYS A 88 -8.27 2.10 -24.46
CA LYS A 88 -8.16 3.10 -23.39
C LYS A 88 -8.48 2.50 -22.01
N LYS A 89 -9.48 1.63 -21.95
CA LYS A 89 -9.88 0.98 -20.70
C LYS A 89 -8.88 -0.09 -20.27
N GLU A 90 -8.35 -0.88 -21.20
CA GLU A 90 -7.29 -1.87 -20.93
C GLU A 90 -6.03 -1.17 -20.43
N TYR A 91 -5.56 -0.12 -21.11
CA TYR A 91 -4.40 0.65 -20.69
C TYR A 91 -4.58 1.28 -19.30
N SER A 92 -5.72 1.95 -19.06
CA SER A 92 -5.95 2.59 -17.77
C SER A 92 -6.03 1.59 -16.63
N SER A 93 -6.72 0.46 -16.81
CA SER A 93 -6.75 -0.61 -15.80
C SER A 93 -5.38 -1.26 -15.59
N GLY A 94 -4.62 -1.52 -16.65
CA GLY A 94 -3.27 -2.08 -16.56
C GLY A 94 -2.29 -1.17 -15.81
N MET A 95 -2.31 0.14 -16.10
CA MET A 95 -1.50 1.12 -15.37
C MET A 95 -1.84 1.14 -13.88
N GLN A 96 -3.13 1.12 -13.52
CA GLN A 96 -3.54 1.08 -12.11
C GLN A 96 -3.08 -0.21 -11.42
N ALA A 97 -3.14 -1.35 -12.10
CA ALA A 97 -2.64 -2.61 -11.56
C ALA A 97 -1.13 -2.55 -11.24
N ILE A 98 -0.33 -2.01 -12.16
CA ILE A 98 1.13 -1.86 -11.99
C ILE A 98 1.43 -0.89 -10.84
N MET A 99 0.79 0.28 -10.83
CA MET A 99 1.03 1.30 -9.80
C MET A 99 0.63 0.81 -8.42
N ALA A 100 -0.54 0.19 -8.28
CA ALA A 100 -1.00 -0.36 -7.00
C ALA A 100 -0.06 -1.48 -6.50
N SER A 101 0.46 -2.32 -7.40
CA SER A 101 1.46 -3.35 -7.05
C SER A 101 2.75 -2.72 -6.51
N GLY A 102 3.23 -1.65 -7.14
CA GLY A 102 4.41 -0.93 -6.68
C GLY A 102 4.22 -0.32 -5.29
N ILE A 103 3.06 0.31 -5.04
CA ILE A 103 2.72 0.87 -3.73
C ILE A 103 2.61 -0.24 -2.68
N ALA A 104 2.05 -1.40 -3.02
CA ALA A 104 1.97 -2.53 -2.11
C ALA A 104 3.36 -3.01 -1.67
N ILE A 105 4.32 -3.11 -2.59
CA ILE A 105 5.69 -3.49 -2.27
C ILE A 105 6.36 -2.46 -1.35
N ASP A 106 6.17 -1.16 -1.61
CA ASP A 106 6.71 -0.10 -0.75
C ASP A 106 6.09 -0.13 0.65
N ALA A 107 4.77 -0.34 0.76
CA ALA A 107 4.07 -0.49 2.02
C ALA A 107 4.57 -1.72 2.82
N TYR A 108 4.77 -2.85 2.14
CA TYR A 108 5.35 -4.04 2.75
C TYR A 108 6.79 -3.82 3.21
N TYR A 109 7.61 -3.17 2.38
CA TYR A 109 8.97 -2.82 2.77
C TYR A 109 8.98 -1.92 4.01
N ALA A 110 8.09 -0.93 4.07
CA ALA A 110 7.97 -0.04 5.21
C ALA A 110 7.62 -0.76 6.51
N SER A 111 6.83 -1.86 6.45
CA SER A 111 6.46 -2.64 7.64
C SER A 111 7.59 -3.57 8.11
N VAL A 112 8.41 -4.11 7.20
CA VAL A 112 9.47 -5.08 7.56
C VAL A 112 10.83 -4.44 7.85
N LYS A 113 11.12 -3.24 7.32
CA LYS A 113 12.47 -2.62 7.40
C LYS A 113 13.00 -2.45 8.82
N GLU A 114 12.12 -2.27 9.81
CA GLU A 114 12.52 -2.10 11.22
C GLU A 114 12.88 -3.43 11.89
N HIS A 115 12.42 -4.55 11.32
CA HIS A 115 12.66 -5.90 11.81
C HIS A 115 13.86 -6.58 11.13
N VAL A 116 14.34 -6.03 10.00
CA VAL A 116 15.46 -6.59 9.24
C VAL A 116 16.73 -5.79 9.50
N LYS A 117 17.71 -6.42 10.16
CA LYS A 117 19.05 -5.84 10.34
C LYS A 117 19.87 -6.03 9.07
N ILE A 118 19.90 -5.02 8.20
CA ILE A 118 20.76 -5.01 7.01
C ILE A 118 22.15 -4.46 7.40
N PRO A 119 23.24 -5.21 7.15
CA PRO A 119 24.60 -4.72 7.37
C PRO A 119 24.91 -3.45 6.57
N LYS A 120 25.57 -2.46 7.20
CA LYS A 120 25.84 -1.14 6.59
C LYS A 120 26.73 -1.23 5.35
N ASP A 121 27.68 -2.15 5.35
CA ASP A 121 28.56 -2.45 4.22
C ASP A 121 27.77 -2.89 2.97
N GLN A 122 26.68 -3.63 3.16
CA GLN A 122 25.79 -4.01 2.05
C GLN A 122 25.01 -2.80 1.52
N VAL A 123 24.48 -1.96 2.41
CA VAL A 123 23.77 -0.73 2.03
C VAL A 123 24.69 0.21 1.25
N ASP A 124 25.91 0.40 1.71
CA ASP A 124 26.90 1.28 1.07
C ASP A 124 27.34 0.73 -0.30
N ALA A 125 27.53 -0.59 -0.41
CA ALA A 125 27.84 -1.24 -1.68
C ALA A 125 26.70 -1.06 -2.70
N TRP A 126 25.45 -1.10 -2.25
CA TRP A 126 24.27 -0.89 -3.10
C TRP A 126 24.14 0.58 -3.54
N GLN A 127 24.37 1.53 -2.63
CA GLN A 127 24.35 2.95 -2.96
C GLN A 127 25.42 3.32 -3.99
N LYS A 128 26.61 2.71 -3.91
CA LYS A 128 27.71 2.92 -4.87
C LYS A 128 27.46 2.28 -6.23
N LYS A 129 26.71 1.17 -6.29
CA LYS A 129 26.39 0.48 -7.55
C LYS A 129 25.11 0.99 -8.22
N ALA A 130 24.26 1.74 -7.51
CA ALA A 130 23.03 2.27 -8.06
C ALA A 130 23.35 3.32 -9.16
N PRO A 131 22.91 3.11 -10.42
CA PRO A 131 22.99 4.13 -11.44
C PRO A 131 22.27 5.43 -11.02
N PRO A 132 22.82 6.61 -11.37
CA PRO A 132 22.14 7.87 -11.10
C PRO A 132 20.77 7.89 -11.82
N GLY A 133 19.70 8.18 -11.09
CA GLY A 133 18.34 8.34 -11.65
C GLY A 133 17.36 7.18 -11.41
N ILE A 134 17.74 6.11 -10.69
CA ILE A 134 16.80 5.01 -10.39
C ILE A 134 15.82 5.36 -9.26
N SER A 135 14.52 5.15 -9.52
CA SER A 135 13.44 5.32 -8.55
C SER A 135 13.52 4.29 -7.41
N ARG A 136 13.06 4.63 -6.20
CA ARG A 136 13.10 3.74 -5.02
C ARG A 136 12.49 2.35 -5.28
N LEU A 137 11.44 2.28 -6.11
CA LEU A 137 10.74 1.04 -6.46
C LEU A 137 11.61 0.03 -7.20
N GLN A 138 12.46 0.51 -8.11
CA GLN A 138 13.34 -0.36 -8.89
C GLN A 138 14.49 -0.92 -8.03
N LYS A 139 14.92 -0.17 -7.00
CA LYS A 139 15.84 -0.69 -5.96
C LYS A 139 15.22 -1.83 -5.15
N TYR A 140 13.92 -1.78 -4.85
CA TYR A 140 13.23 -2.85 -4.12
C TYR A 140 13.04 -4.13 -4.94
N PHE A 141 12.79 -4.01 -6.25
CA PHE A 141 12.71 -5.18 -7.15
C PHE A 141 14.06 -5.89 -7.29
N GLU A 142 15.17 -5.16 -7.36
CA GLU A 142 16.51 -5.74 -7.32
C GLU A 142 16.82 -6.40 -5.96
N LEU A 143 16.38 -5.79 -4.84
CA LEU A 143 16.50 -6.37 -3.49
C LEU A 143 15.79 -7.73 -3.38
N GLY A 144 14.55 -7.84 -3.84
CA GLY A 144 13.79 -9.10 -3.80
C GLY A 144 14.42 -10.21 -4.64
N SER A 145 14.96 -9.87 -5.82
CA SER A 145 15.57 -10.85 -6.73
C SER A 145 16.98 -11.30 -6.31
N ILE A 146 17.67 -10.56 -5.44
CA ILE A 146 18.96 -10.97 -4.86
C ILE A 146 18.75 -11.82 -3.61
N CYS A 147 17.81 -11.47 -2.73
CA CYS A 147 17.49 -12.26 -1.54
C CYS A 147 16.85 -13.62 -1.85
N LEU A 148 16.21 -13.78 -3.01
CA LEU A 148 15.58 -15.03 -3.47
C LEU A 148 16.51 -15.93 -4.31
N ARG A 149 17.78 -15.55 -4.55
CA ARG A 149 18.72 -16.51 -5.13
C ARG A 149 19.12 -17.51 -4.04
N PRO A 150 18.83 -18.82 -4.20
CA PRO A 150 19.40 -19.79 -3.30
C PRO A 150 20.91 -19.66 -3.39
N THR A 151 21.58 -19.50 -2.25
CA THR A 151 23.02 -19.65 -2.14
C THR A 151 23.36 -21.11 -2.40
N SER A 152 23.33 -21.52 -3.66
CA SER A 152 23.96 -22.74 -4.12
C SER A 152 25.46 -22.49 -4.12
N LYS A 153 26.10 -22.81 -2.99
CA LYS A 153 27.50 -23.21 -2.97
C LYS A 153 27.57 -24.53 -2.20
N ALA A 154 27.58 -25.61 -2.95
CA ALA A 154 28.30 -26.83 -2.60
C ALA A 154 29.79 -26.61 -2.87
#